data_AF-A0A7C2AGN6-F1
#
_entry.id   AF-A0A7C2AGN6-F1
#
_cell.length_a   1.000
_cell.length_b   1.000
_cell.length_c   1.000
_cell.angle_alpha   90.00
_cell.angle_beta   90.00
_cell.angle_gamma   90.00
#
_symmetry.space_group_name_H-M   'P 1'
#
loop_
_entity.id
_entity.type
_entity.pdbx_description
1 polymer ?
#
loop_
_entity_poly.entity_id
_entity_poly.type
_entity_poly.pdbx_seq_one_letter_code
_entity_poly.pdbx_strand_id
1 'polypeptide(L)' 'MATVAVIDYGMGNIRSVSKALEHVSGGTRVVVTHEAEAVLQADRVVLPGVGALQDCVSEL' A
#
# COMPACT_ATOMS: atom_id res chain seq x y z
N MET A 1 8.28 -8.64 -14.16
CA MET A 1 8.57 -8.29 -12.75
C MET A 1 7.23 -8.13 -12.08
N ALA A 2 6.97 -8.85 -10.98
CA ALA A 2 5.71 -8.71 -10.27
C ALA A 2 5.61 -7.31 -9.64
N THR A 3 4.42 -6.74 -9.59
CA THR A 3 4.12 -5.42 -9.03
C THR A 3 3.18 -5.55 -7.84
N VAL A 4 3.54 -4.92 -6.72
CA VAL A 4 2.71 -4.85 -5.52
C VAL A 4 2.26 -3.40 -5.35
N ALA A 5 0.96 -3.16 -5.41
CA ALA A 5 0.37 -1.87 -5.05
C ALA A 5 0.14 -1.80 -3.54
N VAL A 6 0.63 -0.75 -2.91
CA VAL A 6 0.31 -0.40 -1.52
C VAL A 6 -0.65 0.78 -1.56
N ILE A 7 -1.87 0.58 -1.05
CA ILE A 7 -2.91 1.61 -1.07
C ILE A 7 -2.54 2.70 -0.06
N ASP A 8 -2.35 3.91 -0.54
CA ASP A 8 -2.20 5.10 0.29
C ASP A 8 -3.57 5.73 0.52
N TYR A 9 -4.04 5.68 1.77
CA TYR A 9 -5.29 6.32 2.19
C TYR A 9 -5.04 7.49 3.17
N GLY A 10 -3.83 8.06 3.15
CA GLY A 10 -3.49 9.28 3.90
C GLY A 10 -3.11 9.06 5.37
N MET A 11 -3.31 7.87 5.94
CA MET A 11 -3.01 7.58 7.34
C MET A 11 -2.30 6.23 7.54
N GLY A 12 -1.48 6.14 8.59
CA GLY A 12 -0.91 4.88 9.09
C GLY A 12 0.59 4.67 8.83
N ASN A 13 0.99 3.41 8.65
CA ASN A 13 2.39 2.96 8.63
C ASN A 13 2.96 2.73 7.22
N ILE A 14 2.47 3.46 6.21
CA ILE A 14 2.82 3.29 4.79
C ILE A 14 4.33 3.25 4.57
N ARG A 15 5.08 4.15 5.22
CA ARG A 15 6.54 4.20 5.09
C ARG A 15 7.23 2.93 5.63
N SER A 16 6.73 2.36 6.73
CA SER A 16 7.25 1.11 7.29
C SER A 16 6.87 -0.09 6.43
N VAL A 17 5.63 -0.12 5.93
CA VAL A 17 5.13 -1.18 5.04
C VAL A 17 5.87 -1.16 3.70
N SER A 18 6.06 0.00 3.08
CA SER A 18 6.83 0.15 1.83
C SER A 18 8.26 -0.34 2.02
N LYS A 19 8.95 0.07 3.09
CA LYS A 19 10.31 -0.40 3.38
C LYS A 19 10.39 -1.90 3.63
N ALA A 20 9.45 -2.45 4.38
CA ALA A 20 9.39 -3.89 4.64
C ALA A 20 9.18 -4.66 3.33
N LEU A 21 8.24 -4.20 2.49
CA LEU A 21 7.96 -4.77 1.18
C LEU A 21 9.16 -4.66 0.25
N GLU A 22 9.81 -3.49 0.16
CA GLU A 22 11.04 -3.30 -0.61
C GLU A 22 12.14 -4.26 -0.16
N HIS A 23 12.31 -4.44 1.16
CA HIS A 23 13.32 -5.33 1.72
C HIS A 23 13.07 -6.82 1.39
N VAL A 24 11.81 -7.27 1.42
CA VAL A 24 11.46 -8.67 1.13
C VAL A 24 11.16 -8.93 -0.35
N SER A 25 11.02 -7.88 -1.16
CA SER A 25 10.50 -7.95 -2.54
C SER A 25 11.36 -8.76 -3.50
N GLY A 26 12.66 -8.97 -3.23
CA GLY A 26 13.56 -9.80 -4.04
C GLY A 26 13.57 -9.48 -5.55
N GLY A 27 13.18 -8.26 -5.95
CA GLY A 27 12.98 -7.86 -7.36
C GLY A 27 11.54 -7.56 -7.77
N THR A 28 10.59 -7.58 -6.83
CA THR A 28 9.20 -7.14 -7.02
C THR A 28 9.11 -5.61 -6.93
N ARG A 29 8.41 -4.98 -7.86
CA ARG A 29 8.23 -3.52 -7.87
C ARG A 29 7.13 -3.13 -6.88
N VAL A 30 7.47 -2.36 -5.85
CA VAL A 30 6.50 -1.82 -4.90
C VAL A 30 6.06 -0.44 -5.37
N VAL A 31 4.75 -0.20 -5.44
CA VAL A 31 4.15 1.07 -5.85
C VAL A 31 3.17 1.50 -4.78
N VAL A 32 3.47 2.61 -4.11
CA VAL A 32 2.54 3.26 -3.17
C VAL A 32 1.64 4.19 -3.98
N THR A 33 0.33 4.02 -3.90
CA THR A 33 -0.63 4.76 -4.74
C THR A 33 -2.00 4.87 -4.08
N HIS A 34 -2.69 5.99 -4.33
CA HIS A 34 -4.11 6.17 -4.03
C HIS A 34 -4.99 6.04 -5.29
N GLU A 35 -4.37 5.86 -6.47
CA GLU A 35 -5.06 5.77 -7.75
C GLU A 35 -5.61 4.37 -7.98
N ALA A 36 -6.93 4.25 -8.19
CA ALA A 36 -7.60 2.97 -8.42
C ALA A 36 -7.03 2.22 -9.63
N GLU A 37 -6.63 2.94 -10.68
CA GLU A 37 -6.09 2.35 -11.90
C GLU A 37 -4.72 1.68 -11.65
N ALA A 38 -3.86 2.28 -10.82
CA ALA A 38 -2.58 1.69 -10.45
C ALA A 38 -2.74 0.45 -9.55
N VAL A 39 -3.81 0.39 -8.74
CA VAL A 39 -4.17 -0.79 -7.94
C VAL A 39 -4.67 -1.93 -8.84
N LEU A 40 -5.51 -1.63 -9.84
CA LEU A 40 -6.06 -2.60 -10.78
C LEU A 40 -4.99 -3.22 -11.69
N GLN A 41 -3.91 -2.48 -11.98
CA GLN A 41 -2.80 -2.95 -12.81
C GLN A 41 -1.75 -3.75 -12.02
N ALA A 42 -1.84 -3.84 -10.70
CA ALA A 42 -0.87 -4.55 -9.87
C ALA A 42 -1.19 -6.05 -9.78
N ASP A 43 -0.15 -6.88 -9.73
CA ASP A 43 -0.29 -8.33 -9.54
C ASP A 43 -0.79 -8.67 -8.13
N ARG A 44 -0.49 -7.80 -7.15
CA ARG A 44 -0.89 -7.94 -5.75
C ARG A 44 -1.18 -6.59 -5.15
N VAL A 45 -2.08 -6.57 -4.17
CA VAL A 45 -2.49 -5.35 -3.47
C VAL A 45 -2.30 -5.53 -1.96
N VAL A 46 -1.74 -4.52 -1.33
CA VAL A 46 -1.59 -4.40 0.12
C VAL A 46 -2.37 -3.17 0.57
N LEU A 47 -3.37 -3.39 1.41
CA LEU A 47 -4.02 -2.31 2.15
C LEU A 47 -3.30 -2.20 3.50
N PRO A 48 -2.49 -1.15 3.73
CA PRO A 48 -1.88 -0.92 5.04
C PRO A 48 -2.97 -0.68 6.09
N GLY A 49 -2.65 -0.91 7.37
CA GLY A 49 -3.62 -0.76 8.43
C GLY A 49 -2.92 -0.75 9.78
N VAL A 50 -3.20 0.27 10.59
CA VAL A 50 -2.75 0.36 11.99
C VAL A 50 -3.94 0.41 12.93
N GLY A 51 -4.90 -0.52 12.80
CA GLY A 51 -6.06 -0.58 13.72
C GLY A 51 -6.95 0.67 13.78
N ALA A 52 -6.61 1.75 13.07
CA ALA A 52 -7.28 3.04 13.03
C ALA A 52 -8.24 3.13 11.83
N LEU A 53 -8.84 2.00 11.44
CA LEU A 53 -9.87 1.98 10.39
C LEU A 53 -11.03 2.92 10.76
N GLN A 54 -11.31 3.06 12.06
CA GLN A 54 -12.33 3.96 12.61
C GLN A 54 -11.99 5.45 12.43
N ASP A 55 -10.71 5.83 12.61
CA ASP A 55 -10.28 7.21 12.41
C ASP A 55 -10.25 7.56 10.91
N CYS A 56 -9.89 6.61 10.04
CA CYS A 56 -9.87 6.81 8.58
C CYS A 56 -11.26 6.99 7.95
N VAL A 57 -12.28 6.28 8.44
CA VAL A 57 -13.66 6.47 7.96
C VAL A 57 -14.23 7.83 8.41
N SER A 58 -13.66 8.43 9.45
CA SER A 58 -14.11 9.72 9.98
C SER A 58 -13.50 10.93 9.25
N GLU A 59 -12.40 10.74 8.50
CA GLU A 59 -11.72 11.80 7.72
C GLU A 59 -12.02 11.76 6.20
N LEU A 60 -12.90 10.86 5.75
CA LEU A 60 -13.42 10.78 4.37
C LEU A 60 -14.73 11.56 4.20
#